data_AF-A0A6S6Y6K3-F1
#
_entry.id   AF-A0A6S6Y6K3-F1
#
_cell.length_a   1.000
_cell.length_b   1.000
_cell.length_c   1.000
_cell.angle_alpha   90.00
_cell.angle_beta   90.00
_cell.angle_gamma   90.00
#
_symmetry.space_group_name_H-M   'P 1'
#
loop_
_entity.id
_entity.type
_entity.pdbx_description
1 polymer ?
#
loop_
_entity_poly.entity_id
_entity_poly.type
_entity_poly.pdbx_seq_one_letter_code
_entity_poly.pdbx_strand_id
1 'polypeptide(L)'
;MSEENQNTETITMTKTEYDKAIQSAEDKLRTTYSKQIKELQAKLPREKSDEEKDYENRLAKLEAKEKRLNLIDSLTSKNIDKSFADYLKDDVDVEKFGTAIDNLVNAKLSESGFKPSGHSNNTEISKDKWKKMNYHEKQDFYEKNPELAKKMMGL
;
A
#
# COMPACT_ATOMS: atom_id res chain seq x y z
N MET A 1 -70.30 -1.58 28.61
CA MET A 1 -70.08 -2.84 29.33
C MET A 1 -68.62 -2.91 29.71
N SER A 2 -68.25 -2.49 30.93
CA SER A 2 -68.16 -3.32 32.16
C SER A 2 -66.82 -4.06 32.18
N GLU A 3 -65.96 -4.06 33.19
CA GLU A 3 -65.93 -3.55 34.56
C GLU A 3 -64.45 -3.73 34.99
N GLU A 4 -63.69 -2.67 35.25
CA GLU A 4 -62.45 -2.79 36.02
C GLU A 4 -62.83 -2.87 37.49
N ASN A 5 -63.12 -4.08 37.95
CA ASN A 5 -63.41 -4.35 39.35
C ASN A 5 -62.09 -4.43 40.13
N GLN A 6 -61.48 -3.27 40.38
CA GLN A 6 -60.43 -3.17 41.40
C GLN A 6 -61.12 -3.12 42.76
N ASN A 7 -61.28 -4.30 43.36
CA ASN A 7 -61.64 -4.46 44.76
C ASN A 7 -60.56 -3.76 45.62
N THR A 8 -60.77 -2.47 45.90
CA THR A 8 -59.93 -1.69 46.82
C THR A 8 -60.39 -1.98 48.23
N GLU A 9 -60.02 -3.15 48.74
CA GLU A 9 -60.20 -3.48 50.14
C GLU A 9 -59.38 -2.49 50.98
N THR A 10 -60.06 -1.73 51.84
CA THR A 10 -59.41 -0.79 52.76
C THR A 10 -58.82 -1.60 53.93
N ILE A 11 -57.55 -1.96 53.80
CA ILE A 11 -56.83 -2.69 54.84
C ILE A 11 -56.39 -1.69 55.92
N THR A 12 -56.93 -1.82 57.12
CA THR A 12 -56.44 -1.08 58.30
C THR A 12 -55.25 -1.84 58.87
N MET A 13 -54.04 -1.31 58.71
CA MET A 13 -52.80 -1.90 59.22
C MET A 13 -52.10 -0.93 60.18
N THR A 14 -51.28 -1.46 61.07
CA THR A 14 -50.45 -0.63 61.94
C THR A 14 -49.36 0.07 61.12
N LYS A 15 -48.92 1.26 61.55
CA LYS A 15 -47.83 1.99 60.88
C LYS A 15 -46.58 1.12 60.70
N THR A 16 -46.28 0.27 61.68
CA THR A 16 -45.15 -0.66 61.64
C THR A 16 -45.30 -1.78 60.61
N GLU A 17 -46.52 -2.26 60.34
CA GLU A 17 -46.77 -3.26 59.29
C GLU A 17 -46.70 -2.63 57.90
N TYR A 18 -47.19 -1.40 57.77
CA TYR A 18 -47.08 -0.60 56.55
C TYR A 18 -45.61 -0.33 56.19
N ASP A 19 -44.80 0.12 57.16
CA ASP A 19 -43.37 0.37 56.95
C ASP A 19 -42.62 -0.92 56.56
N LYS A 20 -42.98 -2.08 57.15
CA LYS A 20 -42.43 -3.40 56.77
C LYS A 20 -42.82 -3.82 55.36
N ALA A 21 -44.06 -3.54 54.95
CA ALA A 21 -44.53 -3.85 53.60
C ALA A 21 -43.77 -3.02 52.55
N ILE A 22 -43.53 -1.73 52.84
CA ILE A 22 -42.71 -0.85 52.00
C ILE A 22 -41.27 -1.38 51.92
N GLN A 23 -40.63 -1.67 53.04
CA GLN A 23 -39.25 -2.21 53.06
C GLN A 23 -39.12 -3.50 52.25
N SER A 24 -40.09 -4.41 52.38
CA SER A 24 -40.12 -5.65 51.60
C SER A 24 -40.26 -5.39 50.10
N ALA A 25 -41.07 -4.40 49.70
CA ALA A 25 -41.22 -4.00 48.32
C ALA A 25 -39.93 -3.34 47.77
N GLU A 26 -39.31 -2.45 48.55
CA GLU A 26 -38.04 -1.80 48.20
C GLU A 26 -36.91 -2.82 48.05
N ASP A 27 -36.79 -3.78 48.96
CA ASP A 27 -35.80 -4.85 48.90
C ASP A 27 -35.99 -5.73 47.65
N LYS A 28 -37.24 -6.04 47.31
CA LYS A 28 -37.56 -6.77 46.06
C LYS A 28 -37.17 -5.97 44.84
N LEU A 29 -37.47 -4.67 44.80
CA LEU A 29 -37.07 -3.78 43.70
C LEU A 29 -35.55 -3.69 43.59
N ARG A 30 -34.85 -3.46 44.70
CA ARG A 30 -33.38 -3.41 44.75
C ARG A 30 -32.76 -4.68 44.18
N THR A 31 -33.26 -5.84 44.60
CA THR A 31 -32.74 -7.14 44.16
C THR A 31 -33.03 -7.38 42.67
N THR A 32 -34.23 -7.05 42.23
CA THR A 32 -34.66 -7.22 40.82
C THR A 32 -33.86 -6.32 39.89
N TYR A 33 -33.76 -5.03 40.21
CA TYR A 33 -32.99 -4.09 39.40
C TYR A 33 -31.49 -4.40 39.43
N SER A 34 -30.93 -4.81 40.57
CA SER A 34 -29.52 -5.23 40.62
C SER A 34 -29.24 -6.44 39.72
N LYS A 35 -30.17 -7.39 39.66
CA LYS A 35 -30.06 -8.56 38.77
C LYS A 35 -30.15 -8.13 37.30
N GLN A 36 -31.12 -7.29 36.96
CA GLN A 36 -31.31 -6.76 35.60
C GLN A 36 -30.10 -5.95 35.14
N ILE A 37 -29.52 -5.11 36.00
CA ILE A 37 -28.31 -4.33 35.69
C ILE A 37 -27.13 -5.26 35.38
N LYS A 38 -26.91 -6.31 36.20
CA LYS A 38 -25.84 -7.29 35.93
C LYS A 38 -26.05 -8.05 34.63
N GLU A 39 -27.30 -8.46 34.35
CA GLU A 39 -27.64 -9.14 33.09
C GLU A 39 -27.46 -8.23 31.87
N LEU A 40 -27.79 -6.95 31.99
CA LEU A 40 -27.58 -5.96 30.92
C LEU A 40 -26.09 -5.63 30.72
N GLN A 41 -25.33 -5.48 31.80
CA GLN A 41 -23.87 -5.32 31.75
C GLN A 41 -23.18 -6.53 31.11
N ALA A 42 -23.67 -7.75 31.36
CA ALA A 42 -23.16 -8.96 30.74
C ALA A 42 -23.48 -9.06 29.23
N LYS A 43 -24.55 -8.41 28.77
CA LYS A 43 -24.94 -8.33 27.35
C LYS A 43 -24.25 -7.20 26.60
N LEU A 44 -23.66 -6.23 27.30
CA LEU A 44 -22.90 -5.17 26.67
C LEU A 44 -21.61 -5.78 26.10
N PRO A 45 -21.20 -5.45 24.86
CA PRO A 45 -19.91 -5.89 24.35
C PRO A 45 -18.83 -5.50 25.35
N ARG A 46 -18.07 -6.47 25.84
CA ARG A 46 -16.93 -6.21 26.72
C ARG A 46 -16.02 -5.24 25.98
N GLU A 47 -15.79 -4.06 26.55
CA GLU A 47 -14.66 -3.25 26.11
C GLU A 47 -13.43 -4.13 26.24
N LYS A 48 -12.73 -4.35 25.12
CA LYS A 48 -11.48 -5.11 25.11
C LYS A 48 -10.61 -4.56 26.22
N SER A 49 -10.11 -5.45 27.07
CA SER A 49 -9.18 -5.07 28.15
C SER A 49 -8.04 -4.26 27.54
N ASP A 50 -7.47 -3.32 28.28
CA ASP A 50 -6.34 -2.52 27.76
C ASP A 50 -5.18 -3.42 27.30
N GLU A 51 -5.04 -4.60 27.92
CA GLU A 51 -4.11 -5.66 27.51
C GLU A 51 -4.45 -6.28 26.14
N GLU A 52 -5.74 -6.52 25.85
CA GLU A 52 -6.19 -7.06 24.57
C GLU A 52 -6.00 -6.01 23.46
N LYS A 53 -6.26 -4.73 23.76
CA LYS A 53 -6.01 -3.62 22.81
C LYS A 53 -4.52 -3.45 22.52
N ASP A 54 -3.66 -3.53 23.53
CA ASP A 54 -2.21 -3.45 23.32
C ASP A 54 -1.70 -4.64 22.48
N TYR A 55 -2.19 -5.84 22.78
CA TYR A 55 -1.87 -7.03 22.00
C TYR A 55 -2.29 -6.91 20.53
N GLU A 56 -3.52 -6.48 20.26
CA GLU A 56 -4.01 -6.25 18.89
C GLU A 56 -3.21 -5.16 18.17
N ASN A 57 -2.90 -4.06 18.84
CA ASN A 57 -2.06 -3.00 18.28
C ASN A 57 -0.65 -3.50 17.95
N ARG A 58 -0.07 -4.33 18.81
CA ARG A 58 1.25 -4.93 18.58
C ARG A 58 1.21 -5.90 17.41
N LEU A 59 0.16 -6.70 17.31
CA LEU A 59 -0.04 -7.64 16.20
C LEU A 59 -0.19 -6.89 14.87
N ALA A 60 -1.03 -5.84 14.83
CA ALA A 60 -1.21 -5.01 13.64
C ALA A 60 0.09 -4.30 13.21
N LYS A 61 0.89 -3.80 14.16
CA LYS A 61 2.21 -3.22 13.88
C LYS A 61 3.19 -4.24 13.31
N LEU A 62 3.17 -5.47 13.81
CA LEU A 62 4.02 -6.55 13.30
C LEU A 62 3.61 -6.95 11.87
N GLU A 63 2.30 -7.11 11.62
CA GLU A 63 1.78 -7.43 10.29
C GLU A 63 2.12 -6.34 9.27
N ALA A 64 1.95 -5.06 9.64
CA ALA A 64 2.34 -3.94 8.79
C ALA A 64 3.85 -3.92 8.50
N LYS A 65 4.68 -4.28 9.49
CA LYS A 65 6.13 -4.38 9.30
C LYS A 65 6.51 -5.52 8.36
N GLU A 66 5.86 -6.68 8.50
CA GLU A 66 6.09 -7.84 7.63
C GLU A 66 5.70 -7.53 6.18
N LYS A 67 4.53 -6.94 5.95
CA LYS A 67 4.08 -6.48 4.63
C LYS A 67 5.08 -5.51 4.00
N ARG A 68 5.57 -4.55 4.77
CA ARG A 68 6.56 -3.57 4.29
C ARG A 68 7.90 -4.24 3.93
N LEU A 69 8.37 -5.20 4.71
CA LEU A 69 9.59 -5.94 4.39
C LEU A 69 9.43 -6.75 3.10
N ASN A 70 8.31 -7.46 2.94
CA ASN A 70 8.02 -8.21 1.73
C ASN A 70 7.95 -7.32 0.47
N LEU A 71 7.40 -6.11 0.61
CA LEU A 71 7.39 -5.11 -0.46
C LEU A 71 8.81 -4.65 -0.81
N ILE A 72 9.64 -4.34 0.20
CA ILE A 72 11.04 -3.93 -0.01
C ILE A 72 11.83 -5.04 -0.72
N ASP A 73 11.66 -6.29 -0.29
CA ASP A 73 12.35 -7.44 -0.89
C ASP A 73 11.91 -7.64 -2.35
N SER A 74 10.61 -7.49 -2.62
CA SER A 74 10.06 -7.56 -3.98
C SER A 74 10.62 -6.45 -4.87
N LEU A 75 10.67 -5.20 -4.41
CA LEU A 75 11.26 -4.07 -5.16
C LEU A 75 12.74 -4.32 -5.43
N THR A 76 13.49 -4.73 -4.41
CA THR A 76 14.94 -4.98 -4.51
C THR A 76 15.23 -6.11 -5.49
N SER A 77 14.41 -7.17 -5.51
CA SER A 77 14.53 -8.27 -6.49
C SER A 77 14.38 -7.82 -7.95
N LYS A 78 13.71 -6.68 -8.18
CA LYS A 78 13.53 -6.06 -9.49
C LYS A 78 14.49 -4.92 -9.78
N ASN A 79 15.53 -4.76 -8.96
CA ASN A 79 16.47 -3.63 -9.03
C ASN A 79 15.75 -2.25 -8.92
N ILE A 80 14.61 -2.20 -8.24
CA ILE A 80 13.90 -0.96 -7.93
C ILE A 80 14.33 -0.51 -6.54
N ASP A 81 14.56 0.80 -6.36
CA ASP A 81 15.01 1.34 -5.08
C ASP A 81 14.00 1.04 -3.96
N LYS A 82 14.51 0.59 -2.81
CA LYS A 82 13.71 0.35 -1.60
C LYS A 82 12.98 1.60 -1.10
N SER A 83 13.45 2.80 -1.43
CA SER A 83 12.79 4.05 -1.06
C SER A 83 11.38 4.17 -1.66
N PHE A 84 11.08 3.44 -2.75
CA PHE A 84 9.73 3.41 -3.32
C PHE A 84 8.70 2.75 -2.39
N ALA A 85 9.13 1.91 -1.44
CA ALA A 85 8.22 1.29 -0.48
C ALA A 85 7.47 2.32 0.41
N ASP A 86 7.98 3.55 0.53
CA ASP A 86 7.33 4.62 1.30
C ASP A 86 6.16 5.28 0.54
N TYR A 87 6.09 5.07 -0.78
CA TYR A 87 5.11 5.70 -1.67
C TYR A 87 4.11 4.70 -2.27
N LEU A 88 4.37 3.40 -2.10
CA LEU A 88 3.56 2.32 -2.65
C LEU A 88 2.66 1.73 -1.56
N LYS A 89 1.49 1.24 -1.97
CA LYS A 89 0.61 0.49 -1.07
C LYS A 89 1.13 -0.94 -0.88
N ASP A 90 0.73 -1.58 0.21
CA ASP A 90 1.13 -2.96 0.53
C ASP A 90 0.71 -3.99 -0.54
N ASP A 91 -0.31 -3.70 -1.34
CA ASP A 91 -0.91 -4.59 -2.35
C ASP A 91 -0.41 -4.31 -3.78
N VAL A 92 0.66 -3.55 -3.94
CA VAL A 92 1.14 -3.18 -5.27
C VAL A 92 1.70 -4.37 -6.04
N ASP A 93 1.38 -4.42 -7.33
CA ASP A 93 1.97 -5.36 -8.28
C ASP A 93 3.35 -4.85 -8.71
N VAL A 94 4.39 -5.32 -8.02
CA VAL A 94 5.78 -4.90 -8.23
C VAL A 94 6.29 -5.27 -9.64
N GLU A 95 5.77 -6.35 -10.25
CA GLU A 95 6.13 -6.75 -11.62
C GLU A 95 5.63 -5.75 -12.65
N LYS A 96 4.35 -5.38 -12.56
CA LYS A 96 3.77 -4.37 -13.44
C LYS A 96 4.37 -3.00 -13.20
N PHE A 97 4.65 -2.67 -11.95
CA PHE A 97 5.33 -1.42 -11.59
C PHE A 97 6.73 -1.35 -12.21
N GLY A 98 7.54 -2.41 -12.10
CA GLY A 98 8.85 -2.49 -12.75
C GLY A 98 8.76 -2.35 -14.26
N THR A 99 7.83 -3.07 -14.88
CA THR A 99 7.59 -2.98 -16.34
C THR A 99 7.24 -1.55 -16.77
N ALA A 100 6.44 -0.83 -15.97
CA ALA A 100 6.09 0.56 -16.25
C ALA A 100 7.30 1.50 -16.16
N ILE A 101 8.19 1.29 -15.18
CA ILE A 101 9.45 2.03 -15.05
C ILE A 101 10.35 1.76 -16.27
N ASP A 102 10.55 0.51 -16.65
CA ASP A 102 11.39 0.14 -17.79
C ASP A 102 10.89 0.79 -19.08
N ASN A 103 9.58 0.74 -19.33
CA ASN A 103 8.97 1.37 -20.48
C ASN A 103 9.16 2.90 -20.48
N LEU A 104 9.04 3.55 -19.32
CA LEU A 104 9.28 4.99 -19.18
C LEU A 104 10.73 5.35 -19.48
N VAL A 105 11.68 4.59 -18.92
CA VAL A 105 13.12 4.81 -19.13
C VAL A 105 13.47 4.58 -20.60
N ASN A 106 12.96 3.51 -21.22
CA ASN A 106 13.16 3.23 -22.65
C ASN A 106 12.58 4.34 -23.54
N ALA A 107 11.38 4.83 -23.23
CA ALA A 107 10.78 5.95 -23.95
C ALA A 107 11.66 7.20 -23.83
N LYS A 108 12.14 7.53 -22.63
CA LYS A 108 13.02 8.69 -22.41
C LYS A 108 14.37 8.56 -23.07
N LEU A 109 14.99 7.38 -23.05
CA LEU A 109 16.21 7.11 -23.80
C LEU A 109 15.98 7.19 -25.31
N SER A 110 14.81 6.83 -25.82
CA SER A 110 14.50 6.97 -27.24
C SER A 110 14.27 8.43 -27.68
N GLU A 111 13.76 9.27 -26.78
CA GLU A 111 13.51 10.71 -26.99
C GLU A 111 14.78 11.56 -26.82
N SER A 112 15.60 11.25 -25.81
CA SER A 112 16.70 12.10 -25.34
C SER A 112 18.06 11.42 -25.31
N GLY A 113 18.09 10.08 -25.44
CA GLY A 113 19.34 9.33 -25.55
C GLY A 113 20.01 9.60 -26.90
N PHE A 114 21.32 9.38 -26.93
CA PHE A 114 22.12 9.51 -28.15
C PHE A 114 21.54 8.58 -29.23
N LYS A 115 20.82 9.15 -30.21
CA LYS A 115 20.53 8.48 -31.47
C LYS A 115 21.79 8.56 -32.32
N PRO A 116 22.43 7.44 -32.69
CA PRO A 116 23.49 7.46 -33.68
C PRO A 116 22.92 8.02 -34.99
N SER A 117 23.19 9.29 -35.25
CA SER A 117 22.84 9.96 -36.50
C SER A 117 23.94 9.61 -37.49
N GLY A 118 23.75 8.50 -38.19
CA GLY A 118 24.66 8.08 -39.25
C GLY A 118 24.87 6.58 -39.29
N HIS A 119 23.97 5.86 -39.95
CA HIS A 119 24.46 4.74 -40.76
C HIS A 119 25.13 5.36 -41.98
N SER A 120 26.39 5.82 -41.85
CA SER A 120 27.21 5.93 -43.05
C SER A 120 27.29 4.53 -43.62
N ASN A 121 26.82 4.33 -44.86
CA ASN A 121 26.99 3.06 -45.58
C ASN A 121 28.41 2.58 -45.30
N ASN A 122 28.52 1.41 -44.66
CA ASN A 122 29.77 0.87 -44.13
C ASN A 122 30.71 0.61 -45.32
N THR A 123 31.40 1.66 -45.77
CA THR A 123 32.30 1.63 -46.91
C THR A 123 33.61 1.14 -46.36
N GLU A 124 33.71 -0.18 -46.25
CA GLU A 124 34.94 -0.84 -45.84
C GLU A 124 35.99 -0.62 -46.93
N ILE A 125 36.95 0.24 -46.62
CA ILE A 125 38.16 0.43 -47.42
C ILE A 125 39.37 0.03 -46.59
N SER A 126 40.19 -0.87 -47.13
CA SER A 126 41.47 -1.22 -46.49
C SER A 126 42.53 -0.16 -46.77
N LYS A 127 43.55 -0.07 -45.92
CA LYS A 127 44.69 0.83 -46.12
C LYS A 127 45.39 0.57 -47.46
N ASP A 128 45.46 -0.69 -47.88
CA ASP A 128 46.09 -1.06 -49.15
C ASP A 128 45.26 -0.62 -50.36
N LYS A 129 43.93 -0.75 -50.27
CA LYS A 129 43.01 -0.26 -51.30
C LYS A 129 43.10 1.26 -51.42
N TRP A 130 43.15 1.99 -50.29
CA TRP A 130 43.37 3.43 -50.26
C TRP A 130 44.69 3.86 -50.92
N LYS A 131 45.79 3.16 -50.62
CA LYS A 131 47.10 3.46 -51.23
C LYS A 131 47.11 3.28 -52.75
N LYS A 132 46.38 2.29 -53.26
CA LYS A 132 46.28 1.98 -54.69
C LYS A 132 45.35 2.93 -55.46
N MET A 133 44.46 3.66 -54.78
CA MET A 133 43.57 4.61 -55.43
C MET A 133 44.32 5.81 -56.01
N ASN A 134 43.90 6.24 -57.19
CA ASN A 134 44.38 7.46 -57.83
C ASN A 134 43.80 8.71 -57.13
N TYR A 135 44.29 9.88 -57.51
CA TYR A 135 43.87 11.14 -56.90
C TYR A 135 42.36 11.41 -57.03
N HIS A 136 41.78 11.12 -58.19
CA HIS A 136 40.36 11.35 -58.46
C HIS A 136 39.47 10.41 -57.64
N GLU A 137 39.83 9.13 -57.53
CA GLU A 137 39.13 8.15 -56.68
C GLU A 137 39.19 8.52 -55.20
N LYS A 138 40.31 9.08 -54.73
CA LYS A 138 40.45 9.59 -53.36
C LYS A 138 39.59 10.82 -53.12
N GLN A 139 39.47 11.71 -54.10
CA GLN A 139 38.61 12.89 -54.03
C GLN A 139 37.13 12.48 -53.97
N ASP A 140 36.68 11.61 -54.87
CA ASP A 140 35.32 11.06 -54.86
C ASP A 140 35.00 10.35 -53.53
N PHE A 141 35.98 9.62 -52.97
CA PHE A 141 35.83 8.97 -51.69
C PHE A 141 35.77 9.98 -50.53
N TYR A 142 36.53 11.07 -50.59
CA TYR A 142 36.48 12.15 -49.60
C TYR A 142 35.14 12.86 -49.61
N GLU A 143 34.58 13.13 -50.80
CA GLU A 143 33.25 13.75 -50.94
C GLU A 143 32.13 12.84 -50.41
N LYS A 144 32.26 11.52 -50.61
CA LYS A 144 31.26 10.53 -50.16
C LYS A 144 31.42 10.10 -48.70
N ASN A 145 32.65 10.03 -48.18
CA ASN A 145 33.00 9.55 -46.83
C ASN A 145 34.15 10.38 -46.21
N PRO A 146 33.89 11.64 -45.85
CA PRO A 146 34.95 12.59 -45.43
C PRO A 146 35.69 12.16 -44.17
N GLU A 147 35.00 11.63 -43.17
CA GLU A 147 35.60 11.21 -41.89
C GLU A 147 36.52 9.98 -42.05
N LEU A 148 36.11 9.01 -42.87
CA LEU A 148 36.91 7.83 -43.15
C LEU A 148 38.13 8.18 -44.02
N ALA A 149 37.97 9.11 -44.96
CA ALA A 149 39.05 9.63 -45.78
C ALA A 149 40.11 10.37 -44.94
N LYS A 150 39.70 11.26 -44.01
CA LYS A 150 40.61 11.93 -43.05
C LYS A 150 41.42 10.92 -42.24
N LYS A 151 40.75 9.91 -41.68
CA LYS A 151 41.41 8.81 -40.95
C LYS A 151 42.42 8.04 -41.81
N MET A 152 42.17 7.86 -43.11
CA MET A 152 43.11 7.23 -44.04
C MET A 152 44.26 8.14 -44.47
N MET A 153 44.07 9.46 -44.43
CA MET A 153 45.12 10.47 -44.64
C MET A 153 45.97 10.71 -43.38
N GLY A 154 45.53 10.23 -42.21
CA GLY A 154 46.20 10.47 -40.93
C GLY A 154 45.95 11.88 -40.38
N LEU A 155 44.82 12.48 -40.75
CA LEU A 155 44.33 13.80 -40.29
C LEU A 155 43.33 13.65 -39.14
#